data_AF-A0A6J8B192-F1
#
_entry.id   AF-A0A6J8B192-F1
#
_cell.length_a   1.000
_cell.length_b   1.000
_cell.length_c   1.000
_cell.angle_alpha   90.00
_cell.angle_beta   90.00
_cell.angle_gamma   90.00
#
_symmetry.space_group_name_H-M   'P 1'
#
loop_
_entity.id
_entity.type
_entity.pdbx_description
1 polymer ?
#
loop_
_entity_poly.entity_id
_entity_poly.type
_entity_poly.pdbx_seq_one_letter_code
_entity_poly.pdbx_strand_id
1 'polypeptide(L)'
;MNRNYSEWKALFIGKCLAYKSDYETSLFCKRSIDCDDLWQKFIKGVQFQSKCNFTQNSYDDFLRASEHIIPENKVMFWSGVYSLVMRYSNKGRRFFTIADTLTGYLLDNMIWCGNTTESDGIEKDLKTCPGFRTSSQCSQTAATVFWSAASQNFARLAEGNIHVMINASRTPAFRNDSYFTTQELPNINATKVKKVTILMVRYMRDPLLETCFSDSIIDLRARFQAKGISAACLDNPSKFTDDEDGLSSQNVMLEMLNAIKHQNMQIQNLEKSLYLAENRIARLFSEQVHSEQQREELELRLSSIQSDLKKCKRIGQSRRSDDVFLGNSCRLSKVPKDKERKERRSLSKVRKGRLLIPLPTPTPATTISGVAFFAYMSQPLTKPGGQHILKFDVVKLNVGNAYHEYTGVFNPPTSGIYVMAYSLRIRVSTSISTELVVNNDVYSSLLSYVHDGDDEHNSAIVVIHANKGDDVYIRIKMDNYRGDIFSDFYGRSTFAGWKIY
;
A
#
# COMPACT_ATOMS: atom_id res chain seq x y z
N MET A 1 -2.43 -13.70 -22.54
CA MET A 1 -2.57 -15.06 -21.99
C MET A 1 -2.92 -15.98 -23.14
N ASN A 2 -2.06 -16.95 -23.49
CA ASN A 2 -2.42 -18.04 -24.41
C ASN A 2 -3.20 -19.06 -23.58
N ARG A 3 -4.53 -19.06 -23.67
CA ARG A 3 -5.37 -20.10 -23.08
C ARG A 3 -5.85 -21.03 -24.17
N ASN A 4 -5.85 -22.33 -23.90
CA ASN A 4 -6.30 -23.35 -24.84
C ASN A 4 -7.84 -23.45 -24.80
N TYR A 5 -8.46 -23.88 -25.89
CA TYR A 5 -9.93 -24.02 -26.00
C TYR A 5 -10.51 -24.94 -24.90
N SER A 6 -9.77 -25.97 -24.48
CA SER A 6 -10.15 -26.86 -23.37
C SER A 6 -10.38 -26.15 -22.04
N GLU A 7 -9.85 -24.94 -21.87
CA GLU A 7 -9.99 -24.15 -20.63
C GLU A 7 -11.21 -23.22 -20.67
N TRP A 8 -11.85 -23.00 -21.82
CA TRP A 8 -12.96 -22.05 -21.95
C TRP A 8 -14.22 -22.50 -21.24
N LYS A 9 -14.62 -23.76 -21.43
CA LYS A 9 -15.80 -24.29 -20.73
C LYS A 9 -15.57 -24.19 -19.21
N ALA A 10 -14.40 -24.61 -18.74
CA ALA A 10 -14.05 -24.54 -17.32
C ALA A 10 -14.07 -23.09 -16.80
N LEU A 11 -13.50 -22.13 -17.54
CA LEU A 11 -13.49 -20.72 -17.17
C LEU A 11 -14.91 -20.13 -17.14
N PHE A 12 -15.72 -20.41 -18.16
CA PHE A 12 -17.08 -19.93 -18.26
C PHE A 12 -17.95 -20.49 -17.13
N ILE A 13 -17.89 -21.81 -16.89
CA ILE A 13 -18.61 -22.45 -15.80
C ILE A 13 -18.14 -21.91 -14.45
N GLY A 14 -16.83 -21.78 -14.24
CA GLY A 14 -16.26 -21.20 -13.03
C GLY A 14 -16.74 -19.76 -12.77
N LYS A 15 -16.74 -18.91 -13.80
CA LYS A 15 -17.32 -17.56 -13.73
C LYS A 15 -18.82 -17.59 -13.41
N CYS A 16 -19.58 -18.47 -14.06
CA CYS A 16 -21.02 -18.59 -13.80
C CYS A 16 -21.31 -18.96 -12.35
N LEU A 17 -20.58 -19.94 -11.79
CA LEU A 17 -20.71 -20.35 -10.40
C LEU A 17 -20.28 -19.23 -9.44
N ALA A 18 -19.18 -18.52 -9.73
CA ALA A 18 -18.73 -17.38 -8.94
C ALA A 18 -19.76 -16.25 -8.94
N TYR A 19 -20.34 -15.92 -10.10
CA TYR A 19 -21.38 -14.89 -10.20
C TYR A 19 -22.60 -15.25 -9.36
N LYS A 20 -23.05 -16.52 -9.41
CA LYS A 20 -24.15 -17.01 -8.57
C LYS A 20 -23.87 -16.89 -7.08
N SER A 21 -22.60 -17.09 -6.66
CA SER A 21 -22.19 -16.95 -5.27
C SER A 21 -22.09 -15.49 -4.82
N ASP A 22 -21.55 -14.61 -5.65
CA ASP A 22 -21.23 -13.22 -5.29
C ASP A 22 -22.48 -12.30 -5.26
N TYR A 23 -23.53 -12.63 -6.02
CA TYR A 23 -24.63 -11.72 -6.31
C TYR A 23 -26.00 -12.08 -5.69
N GLU A 24 -26.07 -13.11 -4.84
CA GLU A 24 -27.26 -13.60 -4.11
C GLU A 24 -28.56 -13.83 -4.93
N THR A 25 -29.47 -14.61 -4.36
CA THR A 25 -30.73 -15.10 -4.96
C THR A 25 -31.73 -14.02 -5.41
N SER A 26 -31.54 -12.74 -5.04
CA SER A 26 -32.51 -11.67 -5.30
C SER A 26 -32.52 -11.15 -6.74
N LEU A 27 -31.39 -11.21 -7.46
CA LEU A 27 -31.32 -10.70 -8.86
C LEU A 27 -32.02 -11.64 -9.86
N PHE A 28 -32.09 -12.93 -9.53
CA PHE A 28 -32.61 -13.96 -10.43
C PHE A 28 -34.05 -14.38 -10.14
N CYS A 29 -34.76 -13.74 -9.20
CA CYS A 29 -36.18 -13.95 -8.87
C CYS A 29 -36.72 -15.35 -9.24
N LYS A 30 -36.42 -16.38 -8.44
CA LYS A 30 -36.88 -17.78 -8.60
C LYS A 30 -36.40 -18.55 -9.86
N ARG A 31 -35.59 -17.96 -10.74
CA ARG A 31 -35.02 -18.65 -11.91
C ARG A 31 -33.67 -19.28 -11.56
N SER A 32 -33.61 -20.61 -11.52
CA SER A 32 -32.33 -21.32 -11.37
C SER A 32 -31.50 -21.14 -12.63
N ILE A 33 -30.28 -20.63 -12.49
CA ILE A 33 -29.31 -20.55 -13.58
C ILE A 33 -28.54 -21.88 -13.65
N ASP A 34 -28.70 -22.59 -14.76
CA ASP A 34 -27.89 -23.75 -15.13
C ASP A 34 -26.71 -23.28 -15.98
N CYS A 35 -25.49 -23.42 -15.41
CA CYS A 35 -24.28 -22.95 -16.05
C CYS A 35 -23.90 -23.79 -17.28
N ASP A 36 -24.20 -25.10 -17.27
CA ASP A 36 -23.95 -25.97 -18.43
C ASP A 36 -24.93 -25.64 -19.56
N ASP A 37 -26.20 -25.43 -19.28
CA ASP A 37 -27.17 -24.98 -20.30
C ASP A 37 -26.78 -23.62 -20.88
N LEU A 38 -26.37 -22.65 -20.04
CA LEU A 38 -25.86 -21.36 -20.52
C LEU A 38 -24.64 -21.51 -21.43
N TRP A 39 -23.71 -22.38 -21.07
CA TRP A 39 -22.56 -22.69 -21.92
C TRP A 39 -23.00 -23.27 -23.28
N GLN A 40 -23.95 -24.20 -23.29
CA GLN A 40 -24.45 -24.79 -24.53
C GLN A 40 -25.13 -23.74 -25.43
N LYS A 41 -25.93 -22.85 -24.84
CA LYS A 41 -26.56 -21.76 -25.61
C LYS A 41 -25.52 -20.79 -26.18
N PHE A 42 -24.49 -20.45 -25.40
CA PHE A 42 -23.40 -19.61 -25.86
C PHE A 42 -22.62 -20.28 -27.01
N ILE A 43 -22.17 -21.52 -26.81
CA ILE A 43 -21.28 -22.18 -27.77
C ILE A 43 -21.99 -22.51 -29.08
N LYS A 44 -23.30 -22.83 -29.05
CA LYS A 44 -24.12 -23.00 -30.25
C LYS A 44 -24.14 -21.74 -31.13
N GLY A 45 -24.07 -20.56 -30.51
CA GLY A 45 -23.94 -19.28 -31.20
C GLY A 45 -22.55 -19.00 -31.78
N VAL A 46 -21.57 -19.87 -31.53
CA VAL A 46 -20.17 -19.75 -32.00
C VAL A 46 -19.83 -20.82 -33.03
N GLN A 47 -20.33 -22.04 -32.83
CA GLN A 47 -19.98 -23.21 -33.62
C GLN A 47 -20.30 -23.07 -35.11
N PHE A 48 -19.43 -23.64 -35.94
CA PHE A 48 -19.56 -23.80 -37.39
C PHE A 48 -19.75 -22.47 -38.16
N GLN A 49 -19.42 -21.34 -37.53
CA GLN A 49 -19.42 -20.04 -38.18
C GLN A 49 -18.02 -19.67 -38.65
N SER A 50 -17.95 -18.92 -39.75
CA SER A 50 -16.69 -18.32 -40.21
C SER A 50 -16.19 -17.31 -39.19
N LYS A 51 -14.86 -17.13 -39.10
CA LYS A 51 -14.21 -16.11 -38.24
C LYS A 51 -14.74 -14.70 -38.49
N CYS A 52 -15.22 -14.45 -39.71
CA CYS A 52 -15.84 -13.22 -40.19
C CYS A 52 -17.24 -13.50 -40.76
N ASN A 53 -18.12 -12.51 -40.71
CA ASN A 53 -19.53 -12.61 -41.14
C ASN A 53 -20.38 -13.47 -40.20
N PHE A 54 -20.20 -13.26 -38.89
CA PHE A 54 -21.05 -13.86 -37.86
C PHE A 54 -22.50 -13.43 -38.01
N THR A 55 -23.44 -14.35 -37.76
CA THR A 55 -24.88 -14.07 -37.89
C THR A 55 -25.36 -13.20 -36.70
N GLN A 56 -26.12 -12.14 -36.99
CA GLN A 56 -26.46 -11.11 -36.00
C GLN A 56 -27.23 -11.63 -34.77
N ASN A 57 -28.04 -12.69 -34.95
CA ASN A 57 -28.90 -13.26 -33.92
C ASN A 57 -28.32 -14.55 -33.31
N SER A 58 -27.04 -14.86 -33.58
CA SER A 58 -26.41 -16.11 -33.10
C SER A 58 -26.44 -16.28 -31.59
N TYR A 59 -26.55 -15.18 -30.83
CA TYR A 59 -26.50 -15.18 -29.37
C TYR A 59 -27.85 -14.97 -28.69
N ASP A 60 -28.97 -14.88 -29.41
CA ASP A 60 -30.28 -14.55 -28.83
C ASP A 60 -30.73 -15.53 -27.75
N ASP A 61 -30.48 -16.83 -27.96
CA ASP A 61 -30.79 -17.88 -26.98
C ASP A 61 -29.97 -17.70 -25.68
N PHE A 62 -28.68 -17.38 -25.82
CA PHE A 62 -27.80 -17.12 -24.70
C PHE A 62 -28.22 -15.85 -23.96
N LEU A 63 -28.43 -14.74 -24.67
CA LEU A 63 -28.80 -13.44 -24.09
C LEU A 63 -30.12 -13.52 -23.31
N ARG A 64 -31.13 -14.23 -23.83
CA ARG A 64 -32.41 -14.45 -23.12
C ARG A 64 -32.28 -15.33 -21.88
N ALA A 65 -31.31 -16.24 -21.88
CA ALA A 65 -31.08 -17.14 -20.75
C ALA A 65 -30.22 -16.49 -19.65
N SER A 66 -29.30 -15.60 -20.00
CA SER A 66 -28.45 -14.86 -19.05
C SER A 66 -29.02 -13.53 -18.58
N GLU A 67 -30.15 -13.07 -19.15
CA GLU A 67 -30.88 -11.88 -18.72
C GLU A 67 -31.42 -12.02 -17.29
N HIS A 68 -31.23 -10.97 -16.50
CA HIS A 68 -31.74 -10.84 -15.14
C HIS A 68 -32.19 -9.41 -14.88
N ILE A 69 -32.89 -9.20 -13.76
CA ILE A 69 -33.36 -7.87 -13.37
C ILE A 69 -32.15 -7.02 -12.98
N ILE A 70 -32.14 -5.77 -13.45
CA ILE A 70 -31.23 -4.74 -12.97
C ILE A 70 -32.05 -3.79 -12.10
N PRO A 71 -31.66 -3.52 -10.84
CA PRO A 71 -32.39 -2.60 -10.00
C PRO A 71 -32.52 -1.21 -10.63
N GLU A 72 -33.68 -0.58 -10.44
CA GLU A 72 -33.93 0.79 -10.89
C GLU A 72 -32.84 1.74 -10.37
N ASN A 73 -32.51 2.78 -11.14
CA ASN A 73 -31.51 3.80 -10.80
C ASN A 73 -30.05 3.31 -10.73
N LYS A 74 -29.77 2.05 -11.09
CA LYS A 74 -28.41 1.49 -11.02
C LYS A 74 -27.69 1.37 -12.36
N VAL A 75 -28.32 1.62 -13.51
CA VAL A 75 -27.64 1.46 -14.80
C VAL A 75 -26.58 2.54 -15.05
N MET A 76 -25.39 2.08 -15.43
CA MET A 76 -24.27 2.92 -15.83
C MET A 76 -23.67 2.45 -17.17
N PHE A 77 -23.76 3.32 -18.17
CA PHE A 77 -23.02 3.21 -19.42
C PHE A 77 -21.66 3.87 -19.30
N TRP A 78 -20.76 3.57 -20.23
CA TRP A 78 -19.43 4.16 -20.23
C TRP A 78 -18.80 4.22 -21.62
N SER A 79 -17.92 5.20 -21.83
CA SER A 79 -17.15 5.32 -23.08
C SER A 79 -15.70 5.73 -22.80
N GLY A 80 -14.77 4.83 -23.12
CA GLY A 80 -13.33 5.10 -23.01
C GLY A 80 -12.77 5.13 -21.58
N VAL A 81 -13.49 4.56 -20.61
CA VAL A 81 -13.17 4.63 -19.16
C VAL A 81 -13.29 3.28 -18.44
N TYR A 82 -13.07 2.16 -19.14
CA TYR A 82 -13.31 0.81 -18.62
C TYR A 82 -12.69 0.56 -17.23
N SER A 83 -11.40 0.86 -17.04
CA SER A 83 -10.73 0.60 -15.76
C SER A 83 -11.34 1.40 -14.60
N LEU A 84 -11.79 2.62 -14.87
CA LEU A 84 -12.40 3.48 -13.85
C LEU A 84 -13.83 3.06 -13.55
N VAL A 85 -14.63 2.76 -14.58
CA VAL A 85 -16.03 2.39 -14.41
C VAL A 85 -16.19 1.05 -13.70
N MET A 86 -15.31 0.07 -13.95
CA MET A 86 -15.31 -1.22 -13.24
C MET A 86 -15.03 -1.05 -11.74
N ARG A 87 -14.17 -0.10 -11.37
CA ARG A 87 -13.92 0.21 -9.95
C ARG A 87 -15.10 0.96 -9.33
N TYR A 88 -15.64 1.93 -10.05
CA TYR A 88 -16.74 2.77 -9.54
C TYR A 88 -18.06 2.01 -9.38
N SER A 89 -18.36 1.10 -10.31
CA SER A 89 -19.56 0.25 -10.25
C SER A 89 -19.54 -0.65 -9.02
N ASN A 90 -18.34 -1.05 -8.57
CA ASN A 90 -18.07 -1.88 -7.40
C ASN A 90 -18.86 -3.19 -7.46
N LYS A 91 -18.71 -3.96 -8.55
CA LYS A 91 -19.37 -5.26 -8.74
C LYS A 91 -20.89 -5.14 -8.55
N GLY A 92 -21.54 -4.24 -9.28
CA GLY A 92 -23.00 -4.03 -9.17
C GLY A 92 -23.49 -3.38 -7.88
N ARG A 93 -22.65 -3.20 -6.85
CA ARG A 93 -23.09 -2.66 -5.55
C ARG A 93 -23.55 -1.21 -5.70
N ARG A 94 -22.75 -0.38 -6.38
CA ARG A 94 -23.07 1.02 -6.64
C ARG A 94 -23.90 1.17 -7.90
N PHE A 95 -23.39 0.67 -9.01
CA PHE A 95 -24.02 0.70 -10.31
C PHE A 95 -23.80 -0.63 -11.02
N PHE A 96 -24.72 -1.00 -11.90
CA PHE A 96 -24.54 -2.06 -12.88
C PHE A 96 -24.06 -1.45 -14.18
N THR A 97 -22.87 -1.85 -14.60
CA THR A 97 -22.44 -1.76 -16.01
C THR A 97 -22.79 -3.06 -16.73
N ILE A 98 -22.65 -3.08 -18.07
CA ILE A 98 -22.82 -4.32 -18.82
C ILE A 98 -21.93 -5.46 -18.30
N ALA A 99 -20.70 -5.15 -17.86
CA ALA A 99 -19.76 -6.14 -17.32
C ALA A 99 -20.14 -6.66 -15.92
N ASP A 100 -20.99 -5.93 -15.18
CA ASP A 100 -21.54 -6.37 -13.90
C ASP A 100 -22.78 -7.27 -14.07
N THR A 101 -23.35 -7.38 -15.28
CA THR A 101 -24.43 -8.34 -15.58
C THR A 101 -23.88 -9.75 -15.77
N LEU A 102 -24.70 -10.78 -15.56
CA LEU A 102 -24.29 -12.17 -15.83
C LEU A 102 -23.76 -12.32 -17.27
N THR A 103 -24.49 -11.78 -18.26
CA THR A 103 -24.12 -11.78 -19.67
C THR A 103 -22.71 -11.22 -19.91
N GLY A 104 -22.44 -10.02 -19.39
CA GLY A 104 -21.14 -9.38 -19.58
C GLY A 104 -20.04 -10.04 -18.76
N TYR A 105 -20.30 -10.33 -17.49
CA TYR A 105 -19.33 -10.95 -16.58
C TYR A 105 -18.76 -12.26 -17.13
N LEU A 106 -19.62 -13.11 -17.71
CA LEU A 106 -19.21 -14.38 -18.30
C LEU A 106 -18.18 -14.18 -19.41
N LEU A 107 -18.44 -13.27 -20.36
CA LEU A 107 -17.61 -13.11 -21.56
C LEU A 107 -16.60 -11.96 -21.50
N ASP A 108 -16.59 -11.20 -20.41
CA ASP A 108 -15.65 -10.12 -20.19
C ASP A 108 -14.20 -10.65 -20.24
N ASN A 109 -13.35 -9.96 -21.01
CA ASN A 109 -11.96 -10.34 -21.30
C ASN A 109 -11.77 -11.74 -21.94
N MET A 110 -12.80 -12.34 -22.52
CA MET A 110 -12.68 -13.55 -23.34
C MET A 110 -12.48 -13.20 -24.81
N ILE A 111 -11.77 -14.06 -25.54
CA ILE A 111 -11.59 -14.00 -27.00
C ILE A 111 -12.18 -15.28 -27.55
N TRP A 112 -13.00 -15.24 -28.60
CA TRP A 112 -13.53 -16.44 -29.24
C TRP A 112 -13.90 -16.20 -30.71
N CYS A 113 -13.95 -17.29 -31.49
CA CYS A 113 -14.52 -17.31 -32.83
C CYS A 113 -14.85 -18.74 -33.28
N GLY A 114 -15.73 -18.85 -34.28
CA GLY A 114 -16.09 -20.11 -34.90
C GLY A 114 -15.06 -20.55 -35.94
N ASN A 115 -15.17 -21.81 -36.35
CA ASN A 115 -14.40 -22.38 -37.46
C ASN A 115 -15.30 -23.34 -38.26
N THR A 116 -15.31 -23.20 -39.58
CA THR A 116 -16.16 -24.02 -40.48
C THR A 116 -15.56 -25.38 -40.83
N THR A 117 -14.27 -25.59 -40.55
CA THR A 117 -13.52 -26.81 -40.89
C THR A 117 -13.23 -27.70 -39.68
N GLU A 118 -13.21 -27.13 -38.48
CA GLU A 118 -12.99 -27.88 -37.25
C GLU A 118 -14.19 -28.76 -36.91
N SER A 119 -13.92 -29.96 -36.40
CA SER A 119 -14.95 -30.97 -36.10
C SER A 119 -15.98 -30.53 -35.05
N ASP A 120 -15.60 -29.69 -34.10
CA ASP A 120 -16.47 -29.10 -33.08
C ASP A 120 -16.95 -27.68 -33.46
N GLY A 121 -16.57 -27.20 -34.64
CA GLY A 121 -16.99 -25.92 -35.19
C GLY A 121 -16.33 -24.69 -34.56
N ILE A 122 -15.28 -24.85 -33.76
CA ILE A 122 -14.69 -23.76 -32.95
C ILE A 122 -13.21 -23.60 -33.28
N GLU A 123 -12.74 -22.35 -33.29
CA GLU A 123 -11.32 -22.08 -33.53
C GLU A 123 -10.47 -22.41 -32.29
N LYS A 124 -9.45 -23.24 -32.49
CA LYS A 124 -8.52 -23.67 -31.44
C LYS A 124 -7.36 -22.69 -31.27
N ASP A 125 -6.89 -22.07 -32.36
CA ASP A 125 -5.86 -21.02 -32.29
C ASP A 125 -6.51 -19.63 -32.16
N LEU A 126 -6.65 -19.19 -30.92
CA LEU A 126 -7.30 -17.93 -30.57
C LEU A 126 -6.59 -16.69 -31.11
N LYS A 127 -5.30 -16.80 -31.48
CA LYS A 127 -4.56 -15.69 -32.11
C LYS A 127 -5.11 -15.37 -33.50
N THR A 128 -5.75 -16.35 -34.13
CA THR A 128 -6.37 -16.18 -35.44
C THR A 128 -7.79 -15.60 -35.35
N CYS A 129 -8.37 -15.54 -34.15
CA CYS A 129 -9.68 -14.93 -33.97
C CYS A 129 -9.57 -13.40 -34.10
N PRO A 130 -10.37 -12.78 -34.97
CA PRO A 130 -10.41 -11.34 -35.08
C PRO A 130 -10.97 -10.75 -33.78
N GLY A 131 -10.29 -9.74 -33.26
CA GLY A 131 -10.72 -9.04 -32.05
C GLY A 131 -11.92 -8.11 -32.29
N PHE A 132 -12.04 -7.10 -31.43
CA PHE A 132 -13.11 -6.10 -31.50
C PHE A 132 -13.01 -5.12 -32.68
N ARG A 133 -11.84 -5.01 -33.30
CA ARG A 133 -11.60 -4.07 -34.41
C ARG A 133 -12.01 -4.72 -35.72
N THR A 134 -13.14 -4.27 -36.25
CA THR A 134 -13.62 -4.62 -37.58
C THR A 134 -12.67 -4.07 -38.64
N SER A 135 -12.39 -4.85 -39.68
CA SER A 135 -11.74 -4.37 -40.91
C SER A 135 -12.76 -4.35 -42.05
N SER A 136 -12.44 -3.69 -43.17
CA SER A 136 -13.27 -3.73 -44.37
C SER A 136 -13.50 -5.16 -44.90
N GLN A 137 -12.65 -6.11 -44.51
CA GLN A 137 -12.72 -7.52 -44.88
C GLN A 137 -13.45 -8.37 -43.83
N CYS A 138 -13.71 -7.84 -42.64
CA CYS A 138 -14.26 -8.57 -41.49
C CYS A 138 -15.04 -7.61 -40.58
N SER A 139 -16.25 -7.24 -41.01
CA SER A 139 -17.10 -6.27 -40.30
C SER A 139 -17.92 -6.90 -39.16
N GLN A 140 -18.19 -8.21 -39.25
CA GLN A 140 -18.97 -8.95 -38.25
C GLN A 140 -18.13 -10.08 -37.67
N THR A 141 -17.48 -9.81 -36.53
CA THR A 141 -16.75 -10.81 -35.77
C THR A 141 -17.66 -11.37 -34.67
N ALA A 142 -17.28 -12.52 -34.11
CA ALA A 142 -18.00 -13.12 -32.99
C ALA A 142 -18.17 -12.12 -31.82
N ALA A 143 -17.11 -11.38 -31.50
CA ALA A 143 -17.12 -10.38 -30.44
C ALA A 143 -17.99 -9.17 -30.79
N THR A 144 -17.91 -8.62 -32.01
CA THR A 144 -18.68 -7.41 -32.35
C THR A 144 -20.17 -7.68 -32.39
N VAL A 145 -20.58 -8.84 -32.92
CA VAL A 145 -21.98 -9.28 -32.91
C VAL A 145 -22.47 -9.48 -31.48
N PHE A 146 -21.71 -10.21 -30.65
CA PHE A 146 -22.08 -10.45 -29.26
C PHE A 146 -22.25 -9.15 -28.47
N TRP A 147 -21.23 -8.29 -28.46
CA TRP A 147 -21.25 -7.09 -27.64
C TRP A 147 -22.24 -6.04 -28.16
N SER A 148 -22.54 -6.04 -29.46
CA SER A 148 -23.61 -5.19 -30.00
C SER A 148 -24.97 -5.64 -29.45
N ALA A 149 -25.31 -6.92 -29.58
CA ALA A 149 -26.57 -7.46 -29.08
C ALA A 149 -26.70 -7.35 -27.55
N ALA A 150 -25.61 -7.62 -26.82
CA ALA A 150 -25.57 -7.47 -25.36
C ALA A 150 -25.76 -6.01 -24.92
N SER A 151 -25.15 -5.04 -25.63
CA SER A 151 -25.29 -3.60 -25.33
C SER A 151 -26.70 -3.09 -25.61
N GLN A 152 -27.30 -3.53 -26.72
CA GLN A 152 -28.70 -3.22 -27.04
C GLN A 152 -29.65 -3.76 -25.97
N ASN A 153 -29.44 -5.02 -25.55
CA ASN A 153 -30.28 -5.63 -24.51
C ASN A 153 -30.10 -4.92 -23.16
N PHE A 154 -28.86 -4.64 -22.76
CA PHE A 154 -28.55 -3.91 -21.54
C PHE A 154 -29.22 -2.52 -21.51
N ALA A 155 -29.20 -1.79 -22.63
CA ALA A 155 -29.83 -0.48 -22.74
C ALA A 155 -31.37 -0.55 -22.62
N ARG A 156 -31.99 -1.61 -23.15
CA ARG A 156 -33.44 -1.85 -23.05
C ARG A 156 -33.91 -2.13 -21.62
N LEU A 157 -33.04 -2.69 -20.79
CA LEU A 157 -33.30 -3.02 -19.39
C LEU A 157 -33.13 -1.82 -18.44
N ALA A 158 -32.70 -0.66 -18.93
CA ALA A 158 -32.46 0.50 -18.09
C ALA A 158 -33.77 1.15 -17.60
N GLU A 159 -33.85 1.39 -16.29
CA GLU A 159 -35.01 2.01 -15.63
C GLU A 159 -34.58 3.08 -14.61
N GLY A 160 -35.39 4.15 -14.50
CA GLY A 160 -35.16 5.26 -13.58
C GLY A 160 -34.07 6.24 -14.04
N ASN A 161 -33.23 6.65 -13.10
CA ASN A 161 -32.10 7.56 -13.33
C ASN A 161 -30.87 6.77 -13.78
N ILE A 162 -30.38 7.04 -14.99
CA ILE A 162 -29.21 6.36 -15.54
C ILE A 162 -27.96 7.25 -15.50
N HIS A 163 -26.79 6.64 -15.61
CA HIS A 163 -25.51 7.35 -15.63
C HIS A 163 -24.70 6.99 -16.87
N VAL A 164 -23.89 7.93 -17.37
CA VAL A 164 -22.96 7.70 -18.48
C VAL A 164 -21.60 8.26 -18.08
N MET A 165 -20.59 7.42 -17.95
CA MET A 165 -19.23 7.84 -17.61
C MET A 165 -18.39 8.02 -18.89
N ILE A 166 -17.88 9.24 -19.14
CA ILE A 166 -17.20 9.61 -20.38
C ILE A 166 -15.78 10.09 -20.10
N ASN A 167 -14.84 9.65 -20.92
CA ASN A 167 -13.45 10.09 -20.84
C ASN A 167 -13.31 11.55 -21.33
N ALA A 168 -13.06 12.46 -20.39
CA ALA A 168 -12.83 13.89 -20.60
C ALA A 168 -11.44 14.21 -21.19
N SER A 169 -10.56 13.23 -21.29
CA SER A 169 -9.21 13.34 -21.86
C SER A 169 -9.13 12.88 -23.31
N ARG A 170 -10.27 12.91 -24.04
CA ARG A 170 -10.37 12.55 -25.45
C ARG A 170 -11.12 13.64 -26.22
N THR A 171 -10.76 13.81 -27.49
CA THR A 171 -11.45 14.70 -28.43
C THR A 171 -11.79 13.94 -29.73
N PRO A 172 -13.09 13.81 -30.11
CA PRO A 172 -14.23 14.16 -29.28
C PRO A 172 -14.42 13.19 -28.10
N ALA A 173 -14.90 13.67 -26.96
CA ALA A 173 -15.20 12.84 -25.78
C ALA A 173 -16.44 11.95 -26.04
N PHE A 174 -17.50 12.54 -26.60
CA PHE A 174 -18.64 11.80 -27.15
C PHE A 174 -18.41 11.51 -28.64
N ARG A 175 -18.43 10.22 -29.01
CA ARG A 175 -18.10 9.75 -30.36
C ARG A 175 -19.30 9.17 -31.07
N ASN A 176 -19.53 9.60 -32.32
CA ASN A 176 -20.62 9.11 -33.16
C ASN A 176 -20.50 7.61 -33.48
N ASP A 177 -19.29 7.07 -33.52
CA ASP A 177 -18.99 5.67 -33.86
C ASP A 177 -18.80 4.77 -32.62
N SER A 178 -19.11 5.24 -31.42
CA SER A 178 -18.98 4.44 -30.19
C SER A 178 -20.13 3.44 -30.03
N TYR A 179 -19.88 2.38 -29.25
CA TYR A 179 -20.94 1.44 -28.85
C TYR A 179 -22.07 2.13 -28.11
N PHE A 180 -21.73 3.06 -27.20
CA PHE A 180 -22.74 3.85 -26.51
C PHE A 180 -23.65 4.60 -27.48
N THR A 181 -23.10 5.22 -28.52
CA THR A 181 -23.91 5.97 -29.49
C THR A 181 -24.70 5.07 -30.45
N THR A 182 -24.10 3.97 -30.92
CA THR A 182 -24.66 3.16 -32.00
C THR A 182 -25.54 2.01 -31.49
N GLN A 183 -25.25 1.47 -30.30
CA GLN A 183 -25.92 0.28 -29.76
C GLN A 183 -26.78 0.61 -28.53
N GLU A 184 -26.33 1.51 -27.66
CA GLU A 184 -26.98 1.73 -26.36
C GLU A 184 -28.01 2.87 -26.42
N LEU A 185 -27.56 4.09 -26.75
CA LEU A 185 -28.37 5.31 -26.78
C LEU A 185 -29.69 5.18 -27.57
N PRO A 186 -29.73 4.55 -28.76
CA PRO A 186 -30.98 4.37 -29.49
C PRO A 186 -31.98 3.46 -28.78
N ASN A 187 -31.47 2.45 -28.05
CA ASN A 187 -32.24 1.41 -27.38
C ASN A 187 -32.69 1.78 -25.96
N ILE A 188 -32.28 2.95 -25.45
CA ILE A 188 -32.78 3.48 -24.18
C ILE A 188 -34.27 3.83 -24.31
N ASN A 189 -35.08 3.20 -23.47
CA ASN A 189 -36.52 3.40 -23.44
C ASN A 189 -36.89 4.69 -22.67
N ALA A 190 -37.28 5.73 -23.40
CA ALA A 190 -37.67 7.03 -22.86
C ALA A 190 -38.94 7.01 -22.00
N THR A 191 -39.72 5.92 -22.00
CA THR A 191 -40.85 5.75 -21.07
C THR A 191 -40.37 5.36 -19.68
N LYS A 192 -39.29 4.58 -19.58
CA LYS A 192 -38.72 4.04 -18.33
C LYS A 192 -37.57 4.87 -17.79
N VAL A 193 -36.86 5.59 -18.64
CA VAL A 193 -35.73 6.46 -18.28
C VAL A 193 -36.13 7.92 -18.49
N LYS A 194 -36.08 8.71 -17.42
CA LYS A 194 -36.46 10.14 -17.46
C LYS A 194 -35.29 11.10 -17.22
N LYS A 195 -34.21 10.60 -16.63
CA LYS A 195 -33.02 11.40 -16.33
C LYS A 195 -31.75 10.61 -16.60
N VAL A 196 -30.78 11.28 -17.19
CA VAL A 196 -29.41 10.81 -17.33
C VAL A 196 -28.44 11.80 -16.68
N THR A 197 -27.46 11.27 -15.96
CA THR A 197 -26.33 12.05 -15.43
C THR A 197 -25.05 11.63 -16.17
N ILE A 198 -24.48 12.58 -16.92
CA ILE A 198 -23.21 12.43 -17.62
C ILE A 198 -22.08 12.78 -16.64
N LEU A 199 -21.15 11.84 -16.44
CA LEU A 199 -20.01 11.99 -15.55
C LEU A 199 -18.76 12.13 -16.42
N MET A 200 -18.23 13.35 -16.52
CA MET A 200 -16.99 13.63 -17.23
C MET A 200 -15.81 13.32 -16.30
N VAL A 201 -14.98 12.34 -16.68
CA VAL A 201 -13.90 11.82 -15.84
C VAL A 201 -12.59 11.72 -16.62
N ARG A 202 -11.47 11.79 -15.91
CA ARG A 202 -10.13 11.63 -16.47
C ARG A 202 -9.28 10.77 -15.56
N TYR A 203 -8.29 10.07 -16.12
CA TYR A 203 -7.29 9.40 -15.29
C TYR A 203 -6.31 10.42 -14.70
N MET A 204 -5.66 10.05 -13.59
CA MET A 204 -4.62 10.91 -13.01
C MET A 204 -3.50 11.12 -14.04
N ARG A 205 -3.09 12.39 -14.21
CA ARG A 205 -2.08 12.88 -15.19
C ARG A 205 -2.56 13.03 -16.63
N ASP A 206 -3.75 12.54 -16.97
CA ASP A 206 -4.30 12.81 -18.30
C ASP A 206 -4.76 14.26 -18.39
N PRO A 207 -4.55 14.93 -19.55
CA PRO A 207 -5.00 16.30 -19.75
C PRO A 207 -6.52 16.37 -19.78
N LEU A 208 -7.09 17.45 -19.24
CA LEU A 208 -8.51 17.75 -19.44
C LEU A 208 -8.66 18.34 -20.84
N LEU A 209 -9.35 17.63 -21.74
CA LEU A 209 -9.57 18.07 -23.13
C LEU A 209 -11.00 18.50 -23.40
N GLU A 210 -11.98 17.91 -22.72
CA GLU A 210 -13.39 18.27 -22.82
C GLU A 210 -14.06 18.39 -21.46
N THR A 211 -15.10 19.22 -21.40
CA THR A 211 -15.93 19.46 -20.22
C THR A 211 -17.41 19.31 -20.58
N CYS A 212 -18.29 19.49 -19.61
CA CYS A 212 -19.74 19.54 -19.84
C CYS A 212 -20.20 20.62 -20.83
N PHE A 213 -19.35 21.57 -21.17
CA PHE A 213 -19.62 22.67 -22.10
C PHE A 213 -18.99 22.46 -23.48
N SER A 214 -18.29 21.35 -23.71
CA SER A 214 -17.70 21.02 -25.01
C SER A 214 -18.77 20.56 -26.02
N ASP A 215 -18.54 20.85 -27.31
CA ASP A 215 -19.51 20.59 -28.39
C ASP A 215 -19.99 19.14 -28.45
N SER A 216 -19.10 18.18 -28.22
CA SER A 216 -19.47 16.76 -28.25
C SER A 216 -20.45 16.39 -27.11
N ILE A 217 -20.31 17.01 -25.94
CA ILE A 217 -21.18 16.78 -24.79
C ILE A 217 -22.50 17.56 -24.94
N ILE A 218 -22.46 18.73 -25.57
CA ILE A 218 -23.68 19.47 -25.96
C ILE A 218 -24.51 18.63 -26.95
N ASP A 219 -23.89 18.02 -27.97
CA ASP A 219 -24.56 17.09 -28.89
C ASP A 219 -25.19 15.91 -28.14
N LEU A 220 -24.45 15.28 -27.21
CA LEU A 220 -25.00 14.19 -26.40
C LEU A 220 -26.23 14.62 -25.59
N ARG A 221 -26.18 15.79 -24.94
CA ARG A 221 -27.31 16.33 -24.19
C ARG A 221 -28.50 16.60 -25.11
N ALA A 222 -28.27 17.13 -26.30
CA ALA A 222 -29.31 17.37 -27.30
C ALA A 222 -29.99 16.05 -27.76
N ARG A 223 -29.23 14.96 -27.93
CA ARG A 223 -29.78 13.64 -28.29
C ARG A 223 -30.67 13.05 -27.21
N PHE A 224 -30.31 13.23 -25.94
CA PHE A 224 -31.17 12.84 -24.83
C PHE A 224 -32.43 13.71 -24.74
N GLN A 225 -32.30 15.02 -24.92
CA GLN A 225 -33.44 15.94 -24.95
C GLN A 225 -34.42 15.61 -26.10
N ALA A 226 -33.91 15.26 -27.28
CA ALA A 226 -34.72 14.82 -28.42
C ALA A 226 -35.52 13.53 -28.12
N LYS A 227 -35.03 12.68 -27.21
CA LYS A 227 -35.76 11.51 -26.68
C LYS A 227 -36.70 11.84 -25.53
N GLY A 228 -36.78 13.09 -25.07
CA GLY A 228 -37.57 13.47 -23.89
C GLY A 228 -36.94 13.06 -22.56
N ILE A 229 -35.61 12.88 -22.54
CA ILE A 229 -34.84 12.49 -21.34
C ILE A 229 -34.04 13.71 -20.86
N SER A 230 -34.19 14.06 -19.57
CA SER A 230 -33.43 15.15 -18.96
C SER A 230 -31.96 14.77 -18.79
N ALA A 231 -31.04 15.59 -19.30
CA ALA A 231 -29.61 15.32 -19.24
C ALA A 231 -28.84 16.33 -18.38
N ALA A 232 -28.37 15.87 -17.22
CA ALA A 232 -27.43 16.59 -16.36
C ALA A 232 -26.00 16.18 -16.72
N CYS A 233 -25.03 17.08 -16.52
CA CYS A 233 -23.62 16.79 -16.71
C CYS A 233 -22.82 17.31 -15.52
N LEU A 234 -21.83 16.53 -15.08
CA LEU A 234 -20.94 16.85 -13.97
C LEU A 234 -19.48 16.69 -14.42
N ASP A 235 -18.71 17.77 -14.31
CA ASP A 235 -17.26 17.76 -14.52
C ASP A 235 -16.54 17.27 -13.27
N ASN A 236 -15.79 16.17 -13.40
CA ASN A 236 -14.95 15.59 -12.36
C ASN A 236 -15.59 15.59 -10.95
N PRO A 237 -16.76 14.95 -10.77
CA PRO A 237 -17.49 15.07 -9.53
C PRO A 237 -16.70 14.51 -8.35
N SER A 238 -16.75 15.20 -7.21
CA SER A 238 -16.00 14.91 -5.98
C SER A 238 -16.18 13.48 -5.44
N LYS A 239 -17.26 12.79 -5.80
CA LYS A 239 -17.43 11.36 -5.50
C LYS A 239 -16.34 10.44 -6.11
N PHE A 240 -15.58 10.89 -7.11
CA PHE A 240 -14.42 10.17 -7.62
C PHE A 240 -13.14 10.44 -6.82
N THR A 241 -13.08 11.53 -6.06
CA THR A 241 -11.99 11.86 -5.13
C THR A 241 -12.28 11.39 -3.71
N ASP A 242 -13.55 11.19 -3.35
CA ASP A 242 -14.03 10.96 -1.99
C ASP A 242 -14.65 9.56 -1.78
N ASP A 243 -14.48 8.62 -2.73
CA ASP A 243 -14.85 7.22 -2.52
C ASP A 243 -13.80 6.50 -1.66
N GLU A 244 -14.05 6.47 -0.35
CA GLU A 244 -13.28 5.77 0.69
C GLU A 244 -13.05 4.27 0.44
N ASP A 245 -13.72 3.63 -0.54
CA ASP A 245 -13.52 2.19 -0.82
C ASP A 245 -12.70 1.89 -2.09
N GLY A 246 -12.45 2.88 -2.97
CA GLY A 246 -11.77 2.68 -4.26
C GLY A 246 -10.34 3.22 -4.34
N LEU A 247 -9.98 4.09 -3.39
CA LEU A 247 -8.67 4.75 -3.34
C LEU A 247 -7.61 3.93 -2.57
N SER A 248 -7.98 2.89 -1.81
CA SER A 248 -7.03 2.19 -0.94
C SER A 248 -5.96 1.43 -1.71
N SER A 249 -6.24 0.75 -2.82
CA SER A 249 -5.22 -0.09 -3.47
C SER A 249 -4.19 0.69 -4.31
N GLN A 250 -4.56 1.85 -4.87
CA GLN A 250 -3.65 2.66 -5.69
C GLN A 250 -2.99 3.79 -4.90
N ASN A 251 -3.65 4.36 -3.88
CA ASN A 251 -2.96 5.25 -2.95
C ASN A 251 -2.03 4.47 -2.05
N VAL A 252 -2.33 3.23 -1.62
CA VAL A 252 -1.33 2.42 -0.92
C VAL A 252 -0.14 2.12 -1.83
N MET A 253 -0.33 1.77 -3.11
CA MET A 253 0.81 1.56 -4.00
C MET A 253 1.59 2.86 -4.26
N LEU A 254 0.91 4.01 -4.39
CA LEU A 254 1.55 5.31 -4.62
C LEU A 254 2.21 5.87 -3.35
N GLU A 255 1.62 5.67 -2.18
CA GLU A 255 2.17 5.99 -0.86
C GLU A 255 3.32 5.05 -0.52
N MET A 256 3.23 3.75 -0.85
CA MET A 256 4.35 2.82 -0.78
C MET A 256 5.46 3.25 -1.74
N LEU A 257 5.14 3.64 -2.99
CA LEU A 257 6.14 4.15 -3.93
C LEU A 257 6.76 5.46 -3.46
N ASN A 258 5.97 6.36 -2.87
CA ASN A 258 6.46 7.63 -2.33
C ASN A 258 7.27 7.42 -1.05
N ALA A 259 6.87 6.48 -0.19
CA ALA A 259 7.60 6.08 1.01
C ALA A 259 8.91 5.37 0.65
N ILE A 260 8.91 4.47 -0.34
CA ILE A 260 10.11 3.83 -0.89
C ILE A 260 11.03 4.90 -1.50
N LYS A 261 10.50 5.85 -2.27
CA LYS A 261 11.29 6.96 -2.82
C LYS A 261 11.88 7.84 -1.72
N HIS A 262 11.10 8.15 -0.69
CA HIS A 262 11.55 8.95 0.44
C HIS A 262 12.61 8.21 1.25
N GLN A 263 12.43 6.90 1.51
CA GLN A 263 13.42 6.05 2.14
C GLN A 263 14.70 5.95 1.30
N ASN A 264 14.61 5.78 -0.02
CA ASN A 264 15.78 5.75 -0.91
C ASN A 264 16.56 7.08 -0.87
N MET A 265 15.86 8.22 -0.82
CA MET A 265 16.49 9.53 -0.70
C MET A 265 17.14 9.73 0.68
N GLN A 266 16.51 9.23 1.75
CA GLN A 266 17.10 9.22 3.09
C GLN A 266 18.33 8.31 3.17
N ILE A 267 18.30 7.13 2.53
CA ILE A 267 19.44 6.21 2.44
C ILE A 267 20.62 6.90 1.74
N GLN A 268 20.39 7.53 0.58
CA GLN A 268 21.46 8.27 -0.13
C GLN A 268 22.06 9.41 0.70
N ASN A 269 21.23 10.13 1.47
CA ASN A 269 21.71 11.18 2.37
C ASN A 269 22.47 10.63 3.57
N LEU A 270 22.07 9.46 4.09
CA LEU A 270 22.77 8.76 5.16
C LEU A 270 24.11 8.21 4.67
N GLU A 271 24.18 7.61 3.47
CA GLU A 271 25.44 7.17 2.84
C GLU A 271 26.43 8.32 2.69
N LYS A 272 25.96 9.49 2.24
CA LYS A 272 26.79 10.69 2.13
C LYS A 272 27.27 11.21 3.49
N SER A 273 26.44 11.10 4.52
CA SER A 273 26.79 11.50 5.89
C SER A 273 27.77 10.52 6.53
N LEU A 274 27.62 9.22 6.25
CA LEU A 274 28.54 8.16 6.68
C LEU A 274 29.93 8.37 6.08
N TYR A 275 30.01 8.62 4.77
CA TYR A 275 31.27 8.95 4.10
C TYR A 275 31.98 10.18 4.69
N LEU A 276 31.22 11.22 5.06
CA LEU A 276 31.77 12.41 5.71
C LEU A 276 32.24 12.13 7.15
N ALA A 277 31.54 11.25 7.87
CA ALA A 277 31.91 10.84 9.21
C ALA A 277 33.19 9.99 9.21
N GLU A 278 33.32 9.03 8.28
CA GLU A 278 34.52 8.21 8.09
C GLU A 278 35.76 9.07 7.85
N ASN A 279 35.65 10.08 6.99
CA ASN A 279 36.75 11.01 6.72
C ASN A 279 37.15 11.84 7.95
N ARG A 280 36.18 12.24 8.79
CA ARG A 280 36.47 12.93 10.05
C ARG A 280 37.16 12.02 11.06
N ILE A 281 36.69 10.77 11.17
CA ILE A 281 37.28 9.76 12.04
C ILE A 281 38.73 9.47 11.62
N ALA A 282 38.99 9.31 10.33
CA ALA A 282 40.35 9.12 9.80
C ALA A 282 41.29 10.28 10.18
N ARG A 283 40.82 11.54 10.08
CA ARG A 283 41.59 12.72 10.52
C ARG A 283 41.87 12.69 12.02
N LEU A 284 40.85 12.44 12.84
CA LEU A 284 41.02 12.37 14.30
C LEU A 284 41.98 11.27 14.74
N PHE A 285 41.95 10.10 14.09
CA PHE A 285 42.92 9.05 14.34
C PHE A 285 44.35 9.50 14.02
N SER A 286 44.56 10.21 12.91
CA SER A 286 45.89 10.74 12.58
C SER A 286 46.40 11.77 13.60
N GLU A 287 45.51 12.64 14.09
CA GLU A 287 45.82 13.62 15.13
C GLU A 287 46.16 12.95 16.47
N GLN A 288 45.42 11.91 16.84
CA GLN A 288 45.65 11.17 18.08
C GLN A 288 46.99 10.42 18.06
N VAL A 289 47.34 9.75 16.95
CA VAL A 289 48.66 9.11 16.80
C VAL A 289 49.79 10.12 16.95
N HIS A 290 49.64 11.33 16.40
CA HIS A 290 50.65 12.38 16.55
C HIS A 290 50.77 12.87 18.00
N SER A 291 49.66 13.00 18.71
CA SER A 291 49.66 13.41 20.12
C SER A 291 50.29 12.34 21.03
N GLU A 292 50.07 11.05 20.74
CA GLU A 292 50.69 9.94 21.47
C GLU A 292 52.22 9.91 21.29
N GLN A 293 52.72 10.13 20.07
CA GLN A 293 54.16 10.25 19.81
C GLN A 293 54.80 11.41 20.59
N GLN A 294 54.14 12.58 20.63
CA GLN A 294 54.62 13.72 21.41
C GLN A 294 54.65 13.42 22.91
N ARG A 295 53.67 12.65 23.40
CA ARG A 295 53.61 12.24 24.82
C ARG A 295 54.76 11.30 25.17
N GLU A 296 55.07 10.33 24.31
CA GLU A 296 56.20 9.42 24.51
C GLU A 296 57.53 10.17 24.55
N GLU A 297 57.73 11.16 23.66
CA GLU A 297 58.90 12.03 23.68
C GLU A 297 59.00 12.84 24.99
N LEU A 298 57.88 13.39 25.46
CA LEU A 298 57.81 14.12 26.73
C LEU A 298 58.13 13.21 27.93
N GLU A 299 57.62 11.99 27.94
CA GLU A 299 57.90 11.00 29.00
C GLU A 299 59.39 10.63 29.03
N LEU A 300 60.03 10.47 27.87
CA LEU A 300 61.48 10.26 27.77
C LEU A 300 62.27 11.45 28.32
N ARG A 301 61.93 12.69 27.93
CA ARG A 301 62.59 13.90 28.48
C ARG A 301 62.41 14.00 29.99
N LEU A 302 61.22 13.68 30.50
CA LEU A 302 60.92 13.72 31.92
C LEU A 302 61.74 12.68 32.70
N SER A 303 61.93 11.49 32.14
CA SER A 303 62.80 10.46 32.71
C SER A 303 64.27 10.90 32.78
N SER A 304 64.76 11.58 31.73
CA SER A 304 66.12 12.14 31.68
C SER A 304 66.32 13.21 32.76
N ILE A 305 65.39 14.17 32.86
CA ILE A 305 65.43 15.23 33.89
C ILE A 305 65.37 14.64 35.30
N GLN A 306 64.57 13.60 35.53
CA GLN A 306 64.52 12.90 36.81
C GLN A 306 65.84 12.19 37.16
N SER A 307 66.54 11.64 36.15
CA SER A 307 67.87 11.05 36.31
C SER A 307 68.89 12.12 36.71
N ASP A 308 68.88 13.27 36.03
CA ASP A 308 69.75 14.41 36.33
C ASP A 308 69.50 14.97 37.74
N LEU A 309 68.24 15.09 38.15
CA LEU A 309 67.87 15.49 39.51
C LEU A 309 68.37 14.50 40.57
N LYS A 310 68.32 13.19 40.30
CA LYS A 310 68.91 12.18 41.20
C LYS A 310 70.42 12.31 41.26
N LYS A 311 71.10 12.61 40.14
CA LYS A 311 72.54 12.84 40.07
C LYS A 311 72.94 14.10 40.86
N CYS A 312 72.21 15.20 40.69
CA CYS A 312 72.38 16.44 41.47
C CYS A 312 72.16 16.23 42.98
N LYS A 313 71.15 15.46 43.38
CA LYS A 313 70.93 15.12 44.80
C LYS A 313 72.07 14.31 45.41
N ARG A 314 72.68 13.38 44.65
CA ARG A 314 73.87 12.64 45.10
C ARG A 314 75.09 13.54 45.27
N ILE A 315 75.28 14.52 44.39
CA ILE A 315 76.36 15.53 44.51
C ILE A 315 76.13 16.41 45.75
N GLY A 316 74.88 16.77 46.07
CA GLY A 316 74.53 17.57 47.25
C GLY A 316 74.67 16.85 48.60
N GLN A 317 74.65 15.51 48.63
CA GLN A 317 74.87 14.73 49.87
C GLN A 317 76.35 14.45 50.15
N SER A 318 77.25 14.69 49.19
CA SER A 318 78.70 14.47 49.34
C SER A 318 79.48 15.72 49.79
N ARG A 319 78.81 16.87 49.99
CA ARG A 319 79.45 18.08 50.54
C ARG A 319 78.77 18.48 51.84
N ARG A 320 79.32 18.01 52.96
CA ARG A 320 79.24 18.69 54.24
C ARG A 320 80.47 19.59 54.36
N SER A 321 80.21 20.81 54.82
CA SER A 321 81.15 21.82 55.30
C SER A 321 81.68 22.84 54.28
N ASP A 322 81.23 24.07 54.53
CA ASP A 322 81.94 25.37 54.47
C ASP A 322 81.92 26.27 53.21
N ASP A 323 81.50 27.50 53.50
CA ASP A 323 81.75 28.84 52.92
C ASP A 323 81.09 29.39 51.62
N VAL A 324 80.23 30.40 51.86
CA VAL A 324 80.25 31.80 51.37
C VAL A 324 80.08 32.14 49.86
N PHE A 325 78.99 32.89 49.60
CA PHE A 325 78.66 33.88 48.54
C PHE A 325 78.64 33.50 47.05
N LEU A 326 77.43 33.52 46.44
CA LEU A 326 76.94 34.51 45.44
C LEU A 326 75.75 33.95 44.62
N GLY A 327 74.73 34.79 44.39
CA GLY A 327 73.96 34.77 43.13
C GLY A 327 72.60 34.07 43.10
N ASN A 328 71.57 34.86 43.39
CA ASN A 328 70.22 34.91 42.77
C ASN A 328 69.41 33.63 42.43
N SER A 329 68.18 33.67 42.97
CA SER A 329 66.93 33.11 42.45
C SER A 329 66.66 31.61 42.66
N CYS A 330 66.10 31.29 43.82
CA CYS A 330 65.18 30.17 43.98
C CYS A 330 64.04 30.60 44.92
N ARG A 331 62.98 31.18 44.35
CA ARG A 331 61.69 31.33 45.05
C ARG A 331 60.82 30.12 44.68
N LEU A 332 60.70 29.18 45.60
CA LEU A 332 59.72 28.09 45.54
C LEU A 332 58.33 28.70 45.73
N SER A 333 57.55 28.81 44.65
CA SER A 333 56.11 29.02 44.74
C SER A 333 55.45 27.71 45.19
N LYS A 334 54.86 27.74 46.39
CA LYS A 334 53.96 26.69 46.87
C LYS A 334 52.71 26.67 46.00
N VAL A 335 52.44 25.56 45.31
CA VAL A 335 51.13 25.29 44.70
C VAL A 335 50.35 24.35 45.65
N PRO A 336 49.16 24.74 46.13
CA PRO A 336 48.35 23.91 47.01
C PRO A 336 47.75 22.69 46.30
N LYS A 337 47.61 21.59 47.06
CA LYS A 337 46.84 20.41 46.70
C LYS A 337 45.33 20.62 46.97
N ASP A 338 44.55 19.98 46.11
CA ASP A 338 43.17 19.52 46.27
C ASP A 338 42.04 20.56 46.28
N LYS A 339 41.22 20.56 45.22
CA LYS A 339 39.93 19.83 45.20
C LYS A 339 39.14 20.14 43.92
N GLU A 340 38.87 19.06 43.18
CA GLU A 340 37.82 18.97 42.17
C GLU A 340 36.47 19.44 42.70
N ARG A 341 35.57 19.76 41.74
CA ARG A 341 34.10 19.80 41.83
C ARG A 341 33.50 21.18 42.09
N LYS A 342 33.11 21.86 41.00
CA LYS A 342 31.80 22.52 40.81
C LYS A 342 31.77 23.30 39.49
N GLU A 343 31.08 22.77 38.49
CA GLU A 343 30.25 23.58 37.58
C GLU A 343 29.31 22.71 36.74
N ARG A 344 28.21 22.26 37.36
CA ARG A 344 26.94 22.02 36.67
C ARG A 344 25.82 22.26 37.67
N ARG A 345 25.23 23.46 37.64
CA ARG A 345 23.86 23.77 38.13
C ARG A 345 23.49 25.22 37.78
N SER A 346 22.88 25.38 36.61
CA SER A 346 21.71 26.24 36.37
C SER A 346 20.95 25.48 35.26
N LEU A 347 19.74 24.98 35.47
CA LEU A 347 18.40 25.58 35.58
C LEU A 347 17.48 24.38 35.93
N SER A 348 16.26 24.45 36.45
CA SER A 348 15.43 25.41 37.16
C SER A 348 14.25 24.57 37.72
N LYS A 349 13.63 25.03 38.81
CA LYS A 349 12.44 24.43 39.44
C LYS A 349 11.25 24.45 38.48
N VAL A 350 10.49 23.35 38.37
CA VAL A 350 9.04 23.39 38.13
C VAL A 350 8.33 22.32 38.98
N ARG A 351 7.21 22.73 39.57
CA ARG A 351 6.40 22.08 40.61
C ARG A 351 5.66 20.83 40.12
N LYS A 352 5.51 19.85 41.03
CA LYS A 352 4.48 18.81 40.99
C LYS A 352 3.10 19.44 41.27
N GLY A 353 2.18 19.35 40.31
CA GLY A 353 0.75 19.54 40.50
C GLY A 353 0.03 18.27 40.07
N ARG A 354 -0.69 17.64 41.01
CA ARG A 354 -1.62 16.53 40.73
C ARG A 354 -2.90 17.12 40.15
N LEU A 355 -3.34 16.63 38.99
CA LEU A 355 -4.72 16.76 38.50
C LEU A 355 -5.31 15.36 38.45
N LEU A 356 -6.26 15.11 39.35
CA LEU A 356 -7.17 13.97 39.29
C LEU A 356 -8.20 14.27 38.20
N ILE A 357 -8.33 13.38 37.21
CA ILE A 357 -9.42 13.40 36.22
C ILE A 357 -10.20 12.08 36.38
N PRO A 358 -11.55 12.09 36.34
CA PRO A 358 -12.38 10.98 36.80
C PRO A 358 -12.43 9.80 35.81
N LEU A 359 -12.71 8.61 36.33
CA LEU A 359 -13.05 7.42 35.55
C LEU A 359 -14.21 7.68 34.58
N PRO A 360 -14.13 7.25 33.30
CA PRO A 360 -15.32 7.11 32.47
C PRO A 360 -16.01 5.78 32.79
N THR A 361 -17.25 5.87 33.24
CA THR A 361 -18.24 4.77 33.21
C THR A 361 -18.59 4.40 31.77
N PRO A 362 -18.96 3.13 31.49
CA PRO A 362 -19.17 2.62 30.15
C PRO A 362 -20.48 3.14 29.55
N THR A 363 -20.41 3.71 28.34
CA THR A 363 -21.57 4.03 27.48
C THR A 363 -21.30 3.52 26.06
N PRO A 364 -22.33 3.29 25.23
CA PRO A 364 -22.50 2.06 24.45
C PRO A 364 -21.67 2.05 23.17
N ALA A 365 -21.42 0.84 22.67
CA ALA A 365 -20.62 0.51 21.49
C ALA A 365 -20.85 1.44 20.28
N THR A 366 -19.95 2.41 20.13
CA THR A 366 -19.71 3.11 18.87
C THR A 366 -19.11 2.12 17.88
N THR A 367 -19.77 1.93 16.74
CA THR A 367 -19.26 1.19 15.58
C THR A 367 -17.87 1.72 15.20
N ILE A 368 -16.84 0.93 15.44
CA ILE A 368 -15.42 1.27 15.20
C ILE A 368 -15.17 1.26 13.68
N SER A 369 -14.94 2.43 13.10
CA SER A 369 -14.76 2.62 11.64
C SER A 369 -13.30 2.44 11.15
N GLY A 370 -12.39 1.92 11.98
CA GLY A 370 -10.99 1.66 11.58
C GLY A 370 -10.14 1.12 12.73
N VAL A 371 -9.06 0.40 12.40
CA VAL A 371 -8.09 -0.13 13.39
C VAL A 371 -6.69 0.17 12.91
N ALA A 372 -5.92 0.94 13.68
CA ALA A 372 -4.54 1.27 13.37
C ALA A 372 -3.77 1.70 14.63
N PHE A 373 -2.50 1.33 14.74
CA PHE A 373 -1.63 1.80 15.80
C PHE A 373 -0.21 2.08 15.30
N PHE A 374 0.48 2.96 16.03
CA PHE A 374 1.91 3.21 15.88
C PHE A 374 2.50 3.51 17.25
N ALA A 375 3.57 2.80 17.59
CA ALA A 375 4.29 2.94 18.85
C ALA A 375 5.80 2.78 18.66
N TYR A 376 6.58 3.34 19.60
CA TYR A 376 8.03 3.16 19.65
C TYR A 376 8.53 2.95 21.08
N MET A 377 9.73 2.41 21.22
CA MET A 377 10.39 2.22 22.52
C MET A 377 10.95 3.55 23.05
N SER A 378 10.60 3.93 24.28
CA SER A 378 11.08 5.16 24.92
C SER A 378 12.58 5.13 25.20
N GLN A 379 13.12 3.95 25.49
CA GLN A 379 14.50 3.68 25.90
C GLN A 379 15.03 2.38 25.28
N PRO A 380 16.36 2.17 25.26
CA PRO A 380 16.96 0.90 24.86
C PRO A 380 16.51 -0.26 25.76
N LEU A 381 16.39 -1.45 25.17
CA LEU A 381 16.14 -2.71 25.84
C LEU A 381 17.45 -3.50 25.94
N THR A 382 17.99 -3.58 27.16
CA THR A 382 19.26 -4.26 27.43
C THR A 382 19.05 -5.74 27.66
N LYS A 383 19.80 -6.58 26.93
CA LYS A 383 19.88 -8.05 27.08
C LYS A 383 18.53 -8.72 27.29
N PRO A 384 17.57 -8.60 26.35
CA PRO A 384 16.31 -9.30 26.49
C PRO A 384 16.53 -10.82 26.45
N GLY A 385 15.86 -11.55 27.33
CA GLY A 385 15.91 -13.01 27.32
C GLY A 385 15.21 -13.61 26.10
N GLY A 386 15.47 -14.89 25.82
CA GLY A 386 14.70 -15.65 24.83
C GLY A 386 13.20 -15.63 25.17
N GLN A 387 12.36 -15.57 24.14
CA GLN A 387 10.89 -15.40 24.23
C GLN A 387 10.40 -14.07 24.83
N HIS A 388 11.28 -13.13 25.16
CA HIS A 388 10.87 -11.83 25.66
C HIS A 388 10.02 -11.07 24.63
N ILE A 389 8.81 -10.67 25.02
CA ILE A 389 7.91 -9.85 24.18
C ILE A 389 8.38 -8.40 24.19
N LEU A 390 8.57 -7.83 23.00
CA LEU A 390 9.01 -6.46 22.82
C LEU A 390 7.87 -5.48 23.10
N LYS A 391 8.13 -4.53 24.00
CA LYS A 391 7.17 -3.50 24.40
C LYS A 391 7.53 -2.17 23.76
N PHE A 392 6.60 -1.58 23.03
CA PHE A 392 6.74 -0.25 22.43
C PHE A 392 5.86 0.70 23.23
N ASP A 393 6.42 1.26 24.29
CA ASP A 393 5.71 1.93 25.38
C ASP A 393 5.25 3.36 25.05
N VAL A 394 5.75 3.96 23.96
CA VAL A 394 5.30 5.29 23.52
C VAL A 394 4.37 5.17 22.32
N VAL A 395 3.07 5.18 22.60
CA VAL A 395 2.00 5.11 21.59
C VAL A 395 1.71 6.51 21.04
N LYS A 396 1.74 6.67 19.71
CA LYS A 396 1.35 7.92 19.03
C LYS A 396 -0.03 7.83 18.37
N LEU A 397 -0.45 6.63 17.99
CA LEU A 397 -1.74 6.35 17.37
C LEU A 397 -2.25 5.01 17.89
N ASN A 398 -3.54 4.93 18.23
CA ASN A 398 -4.19 3.68 18.65
C ASN A 398 -5.69 3.70 18.33
N VAL A 399 -6.02 3.88 17.04
CA VAL A 399 -7.40 3.82 16.55
C VAL A 399 -7.93 2.40 16.76
N GLY A 400 -9.09 2.30 17.41
CA GLY A 400 -9.68 1.01 17.80
C GLY A 400 -9.15 0.44 19.11
N ASN A 401 -8.24 1.14 19.81
CA ASN A 401 -7.69 0.76 21.12
C ASN A 401 -7.16 -0.69 21.16
N ALA A 402 -6.53 -1.11 20.07
CA ALA A 402 -6.17 -2.50 19.81
C ALA A 402 -4.74 -2.84 20.25
N TYR A 403 -3.86 -1.84 20.44
CA TYR A 403 -2.50 -2.07 20.94
C TYR A 403 -2.37 -1.74 22.42
N HIS A 404 -1.65 -2.60 23.16
CA HIS A 404 -1.43 -2.47 24.60
C HIS A 404 0.05 -2.21 24.94
N GLU A 405 0.36 -0.97 25.33
CA GLU A 405 1.72 -0.49 25.58
C GLU A 405 2.48 -1.23 26.70
N TYR A 406 1.76 -1.75 27.70
CA TYR A 406 2.37 -2.46 28.83
C TYR A 406 2.72 -3.92 28.52
N THR A 407 2.06 -4.53 27.53
CA THR A 407 2.25 -5.93 27.16
C THR A 407 3.04 -6.07 25.86
N GLY A 408 2.96 -5.07 24.97
CA GLY A 408 3.53 -5.15 23.63
C GLY A 408 2.63 -5.89 22.63
N VAL A 409 1.40 -6.23 23.03
CA VAL A 409 0.48 -7.07 22.27
C VAL A 409 -0.57 -6.21 21.56
N PHE A 410 -0.82 -6.55 20.30
CA PHE A 410 -1.92 -6.07 19.51
C PHE A 410 -3.05 -7.12 19.49
N ASN A 411 -4.24 -6.70 19.90
CA ASN A 411 -5.45 -7.49 19.89
C ASN A 411 -6.46 -6.94 18.87
N PRO A 412 -6.69 -7.63 17.73
CA PRO A 412 -7.63 -7.18 16.72
C PRO A 412 -9.06 -7.06 17.31
N PRO A 413 -9.72 -5.89 17.22
CA PRO A 413 -11.09 -5.73 17.70
C PRO A 413 -12.13 -6.29 16.71
N THR A 414 -11.73 -6.52 15.46
CA THR A 414 -12.52 -7.15 14.39
C THR A 414 -11.66 -8.12 13.59
N SER A 415 -12.26 -9.19 13.05
CA SER A 415 -11.55 -10.08 12.14
C SER A 415 -11.28 -9.40 10.79
N GLY A 416 -10.14 -9.69 10.17
CA GLY A 416 -9.81 -9.20 8.84
C GLY A 416 -8.32 -9.29 8.51
N ILE A 417 -7.94 -8.57 7.45
CA ILE A 417 -6.55 -8.52 6.99
C ILE A 417 -5.85 -7.32 7.62
N TYR A 418 -4.72 -7.57 8.27
CA TYR A 418 -3.90 -6.58 8.92
C TYR A 418 -2.48 -6.56 8.33
N VAL A 419 -1.90 -5.37 8.23
CA VAL A 419 -0.47 -5.19 7.98
C VAL A 419 0.21 -4.90 9.30
N MET A 420 1.29 -5.63 9.59
CA MET A 420 2.17 -5.39 10.72
C MET A 420 3.53 -4.96 10.20
N ALA A 421 4.05 -3.85 10.71
CA ALA A 421 5.35 -3.32 10.34
C ALA A 421 6.15 -3.00 11.59
N TYR A 422 7.37 -3.51 11.67
CA TYR A 422 8.25 -3.22 12.79
C TYR A 422 9.67 -2.97 12.33
N SER A 423 10.38 -2.15 13.10
CA SER A 423 11.78 -1.86 12.87
C SER A 423 12.54 -1.83 14.19
N LEU A 424 13.72 -2.43 14.20
CA LEU A 424 14.58 -2.57 15.37
C LEU A 424 15.94 -2.02 15.02
N ARG A 425 16.42 -1.09 15.85
CA ARG A 425 17.80 -0.62 15.80
C ARG A 425 18.66 -1.46 16.71
N ILE A 426 19.75 -1.98 16.19
CA ILE A 426 20.62 -2.93 16.87
C ILE A 426 22.06 -2.44 16.71
N ARG A 427 22.83 -2.43 17.79
CA ARG A 427 24.22 -1.96 17.79
C ARG A 427 25.11 -2.92 18.54
N VAL A 428 26.39 -2.93 18.16
CA VAL A 428 27.52 -3.47 18.94
C VAL A 428 27.35 -4.93 19.37
N SER A 429 28.09 -5.83 18.72
CA SER A 429 28.26 -7.22 19.17
C SER A 429 26.93 -7.94 19.52
N THR A 430 25.90 -7.71 18.69
CA THR A 430 24.55 -8.22 18.91
C THR A 430 24.22 -9.32 17.91
N SER A 431 23.79 -10.46 18.43
CA SER A 431 23.21 -11.59 17.70
C SER A 431 21.82 -11.83 18.28
N ILE A 432 20.81 -11.21 17.67
CA ILE A 432 19.41 -11.33 18.08
C ILE A 432 18.59 -11.76 16.87
N SER A 433 17.73 -12.75 17.07
CA SER A 433 16.66 -13.05 16.14
C SER A 433 15.33 -12.64 16.76
N THR A 434 14.46 -12.05 15.96
CA THR A 434 13.11 -11.65 16.37
C THR A 434 12.07 -12.36 15.53
N GLU A 435 10.89 -12.54 16.12
CA GLU A 435 9.77 -13.24 15.51
C GLU A 435 8.50 -12.40 15.67
N LEU A 436 7.72 -12.27 14.59
CA LEU A 436 6.33 -11.82 14.67
C LEU A 436 5.43 -13.04 14.85
N VAL A 437 4.64 -13.02 15.91
CA VAL A 437 3.81 -14.13 16.36
C VAL A 437 2.34 -13.73 16.33
N VAL A 438 1.49 -14.63 15.84
CA VAL A 438 0.02 -14.52 15.88
C VAL A 438 -0.52 -15.78 16.55
N ASN A 439 -1.14 -15.67 17.73
CA ASN A 439 -1.67 -16.82 18.49
C ASN A 439 -0.70 -18.02 18.62
N ASN A 440 0.57 -17.73 18.91
CA ASN A 440 1.70 -18.69 18.97
C ASN A 440 2.29 -19.18 17.64
N ASP A 441 1.66 -18.89 16.49
CA ASP A 441 2.22 -19.19 15.19
C ASP A 441 3.21 -18.11 14.76
N VAL A 442 4.39 -18.51 14.28
CA VAL A 442 5.44 -17.59 13.82
C VAL A 442 5.21 -17.26 12.34
N TYR A 443 4.94 -16.00 12.04
CA TYR A 443 4.65 -15.53 10.67
C TYR A 443 5.87 -14.91 9.97
N SER A 444 6.81 -14.39 10.74
CA SER A 444 8.04 -13.78 10.22
C SER A 444 9.14 -13.90 11.24
N SER A 445 10.37 -14.03 10.76
CA SER A 445 11.57 -13.97 11.59
C SER A 445 12.63 -13.11 10.92
N LEU A 446 13.30 -12.28 11.72
CA LEU A 446 14.48 -11.53 11.31
C LEU A 446 15.70 -12.03 12.08
N LEU A 447 16.84 -12.10 11.40
CA LEU A 447 18.14 -12.35 12.00
C LEU A 447 18.94 -11.06 11.93
N SER A 448 19.48 -10.65 13.07
CA SER A 448 20.41 -9.53 13.18
C SER A 448 21.73 -10.04 13.76
N TYR A 449 22.81 -9.70 13.09
CA TYR A 449 24.16 -10.10 13.47
C TYR A 449 25.12 -8.93 13.21
N VAL A 450 25.42 -8.20 14.27
CA VAL A 450 26.15 -6.92 14.23
C VAL A 450 27.48 -7.08 14.95
N HIS A 451 28.56 -6.70 14.28
CA HIS A 451 29.91 -6.71 14.87
C HIS A 451 30.16 -5.47 15.75
N ASP A 452 31.32 -5.42 16.41
CA ASP A 452 31.66 -4.27 17.24
C ASP A 452 31.93 -3.03 16.37
N GLY A 453 31.37 -1.88 16.75
CA GLY A 453 31.43 -0.64 15.98
C GLY A 453 30.28 -0.40 14.98
N ASP A 454 29.49 -1.42 14.65
CA ASP A 454 28.40 -1.34 13.66
C ASP A 454 27.05 -0.91 14.28
N ASP A 455 26.20 -0.28 13.45
CA ASP A 455 24.81 0.13 13.74
C ASP A 455 23.90 -0.35 12.60
N GLU A 456 22.98 -1.26 12.90
CA GLU A 456 22.08 -1.89 11.93
C GLU A 456 20.63 -1.54 12.27
N HIS A 457 19.80 -1.34 11.24
CA HIS A 457 18.36 -1.11 11.40
C HIS A 457 17.58 -2.12 10.58
N ASN A 458 17.00 -3.12 11.25
CA ASN A 458 16.26 -4.20 10.58
C ASN A 458 14.77 -3.96 10.64
N SER A 459 14.11 -4.13 9.50
CA SER A 459 12.67 -3.89 9.37
C SER A 459 11.98 -5.05 8.66
N ALA A 460 10.76 -5.36 9.07
CA ALA A 460 9.89 -6.31 8.38
C ALA A 460 8.47 -5.76 8.26
N ILE A 461 7.81 -6.14 7.16
CA ILE A 461 6.40 -5.91 6.92
C ILE A 461 5.76 -7.28 6.69
N VAL A 462 4.69 -7.56 7.41
CA VAL A 462 4.00 -8.86 7.40
C VAL A 462 2.51 -8.60 7.20
N VAL A 463 1.90 -9.28 6.23
CA VAL A 463 0.45 -9.25 6.01
C VAL A 463 -0.15 -10.50 6.65
N ILE A 464 -1.07 -10.31 7.59
CA ILE A 464 -1.70 -11.39 8.35
C ILE A 464 -3.22 -11.32 8.23
N HIS A 465 -3.88 -12.48 8.17
CA HIS A 465 -5.30 -12.56 8.53
C HIS A 465 -5.38 -12.82 10.03
N ALA A 466 -6.00 -11.91 10.78
CA ALA A 466 -6.15 -12.04 12.22
C ALA A 466 -7.64 -11.99 12.60
N ASN A 467 -8.04 -12.89 13.49
CA ASN A 467 -9.39 -12.94 14.03
C ASN A 467 -9.52 -11.97 15.20
N LYS A 468 -10.76 -11.56 15.46
CA LYS A 468 -11.09 -10.77 16.65
C LYS A 468 -10.59 -11.50 17.91
N GLY A 469 -9.77 -10.82 18.70
CA GLY A 469 -9.23 -11.35 19.96
C GLY A 469 -7.92 -12.13 19.85
N ASP A 470 -7.34 -12.27 18.64
CA ASP A 470 -6.02 -12.87 18.49
C ASP A 470 -4.93 -12.04 19.19
N ASP A 471 -3.84 -12.68 19.58
CA ASP A 471 -2.64 -12.02 20.12
C ASP A 471 -1.60 -11.88 19.02
N VAL A 472 -1.27 -10.63 18.64
CA VAL A 472 -0.20 -10.32 17.69
C VAL A 472 0.90 -9.55 18.39
N TYR A 473 2.12 -10.08 18.40
CA TYR A 473 3.24 -9.44 19.09
C TYR A 473 4.58 -9.83 18.48
N ILE A 474 5.62 -9.09 18.86
CA ILE A 474 7.00 -9.36 18.47
C ILE A 474 7.73 -9.90 19.68
N ARG A 475 8.47 -10.99 19.51
CA ARG A 475 9.31 -11.55 20.57
C ARG A 475 10.73 -11.82 20.11
N ILE A 476 11.62 -11.97 21.06
CA ILE A 476 12.97 -12.49 20.81
C ILE A 476 12.91 -14.01 20.65
N LYS A 477 13.63 -14.53 19.67
CA LYS A 477 13.76 -15.97 19.43
C LYS A 477 14.52 -16.64 20.58
N MET A 478 14.11 -17.84 20.97
CA MET A 478 14.63 -18.52 22.16
C MET A 478 16.13 -18.88 22.07
N ASP A 479 16.62 -19.13 20.88
CA ASP A 479 17.95 -19.68 20.57
C ASP A 479 18.96 -18.60 20.12
N ASN A 480 18.52 -17.34 19.94
CA ASN A 480 19.40 -16.26 19.50
C ASN A 480 18.96 -14.89 20.06
N TYR A 481 19.50 -14.53 21.24
CA TYR A 481 19.03 -13.39 22.05
C TYR A 481 20.17 -12.56 22.68
N ARG A 482 21.39 -12.60 22.13
CA ARG A 482 22.56 -11.94 22.73
C ARG A 482 22.69 -10.50 22.21
N GLY A 483 22.55 -9.52 23.09
CA GLY A 483 22.83 -8.11 22.79
C GLY A 483 21.70 -7.18 23.20
N ASP A 484 21.71 -5.95 22.69
CA ASP A 484 20.77 -4.91 23.09
C ASP A 484 19.97 -4.39 21.89
N ILE A 485 18.70 -4.02 22.13
CA ILE A 485 17.88 -3.30 21.15
C ILE A 485 17.88 -1.83 21.52
N PHE A 486 18.29 -0.96 20.60
CA PHE A 486 18.43 0.47 20.84
C PHE A 486 17.17 1.24 20.45
N SER A 487 16.88 2.30 21.19
CA SER A 487 15.87 3.28 20.82
C SER A 487 16.14 4.60 21.53
N ASP A 488 16.50 5.63 20.76
CA ASP A 488 16.83 6.96 21.26
C ASP A 488 16.41 8.03 20.24
N PHE A 489 16.87 9.28 20.43
CA PHE A 489 16.51 10.38 19.53
C PHE A 489 17.21 10.33 18.15
N TYR A 490 18.27 9.53 18.00
CA TYR A 490 18.97 9.32 16.72
C TYR A 490 18.33 8.22 15.88
N GLY A 491 17.69 7.25 16.52
CA GLY A 491 16.97 6.18 15.85
C GLY A 491 16.08 5.43 16.82
N ARG A 492 14.79 5.32 16.47
CA ARG A 492 13.76 4.67 17.29
C ARG A 492 13.47 3.27 16.77
N SER A 493 13.33 2.31 17.69
CA SER A 493 12.72 1.01 17.39
C SER A 493 11.20 1.15 17.47
N THR A 494 10.49 0.70 16.43
CA THR A 494 9.07 1.00 16.19
C THR A 494 8.25 -0.25 15.88
N PHE A 495 6.96 -0.19 16.19
CA PHE A 495 5.95 -1.16 15.81
C PHE A 495 4.66 -0.47 15.42
N ALA A 496 4.09 -0.89 14.29
CA ALA A 496 2.88 -0.34 13.73
C ALA A 496 2.03 -1.46 13.13
N GLY A 497 0.73 -1.22 13.07
CA GLY A 497 -0.15 -2.09 12.29
C GLY A 497 -1.51 -1.45 12.03
N TRP A 498 -2.15 -1.88 10.95
CA TRP A 498 -3.45 -1.35 10.53
C TRP A 498 -4.26 -2.39 9.76
N LYS A 499 -5.59 -2.29 9.86
CA LYS A 499 -6.54 -3.12 9.11
C LYS A 499 -6.68 -2.56 7.68
N ILE A 500 -6.71 -3.44 6.68
CA ILE A 500 -6.92 -3.05 5.28
C ILE A 500 -8.39 -3.24 4.84
N TYR A 501 -9.07 -4.23 5.40
CA TYR A 501 -10.46 -4.60 5.09
C TYR A 501 -11.18 -5.11 6.34
#